data_AF-A0A921ZEA5-F1
#
_entry.id   AF-A0A921ZEA5-F1
#
_cell.length_a   1.000
_cell.length_b   1.000
_cell.length_c   1.000
_cell.angle_alpha   90.00
_cell.angle_beta   90.00
_cell.angle_gamma   90.00
#
_symmetry.space_group_name_H-M   'P 1'
#
loop_
_entity.id
_entity.type
_entity.pdbx_description
1 polymer ?
#
loop_
_entity_poly.entity_id
_entity_poly.type
_entity_poly.pdbx_seq_one_letter_code
_entity_poly.pdbx_strand_id
1 'polypeptide(L)'
;MQELTEDQRIKSANAAGSNDLKALVKEALRSLTERQGMLRAQRPYYSIKLAEKAESSHQNRYKEAVLVKEREIGARTSVRLLKSIEKSLRANRVMEVIIQAERMQVFLDGKTPRTLPDKELYTDRLYRAVGEAYLLQHRLSYTLSERGNRRRIAFLMGLPVGRPTSFDSVMANYPYKFIDIKQATEKVLATLEMCENSTMRCWLMYEMARLLCTQKNYALAKFYAKRCQREAHELGNVTWWLNGCFALMSGDMQQGNSNEVRIQVEEALEWSKKLQDPERVQAFLTKCAEMAAEAITADERKAIVQRERQIVGVMDEQQKIETQVLFKRMSIVPPGRRFSVLPRKPEAGELRAERRYLRQRGLSVIPGARTSVASTT
;
A
#
# COMPACT_ATOMS: atom_id res chain seq x y z
N MET A 1 39.36 -64.88 6.76
CA MET A 1 40.76 -65.37 6.73
C MET A 1 41.43 -65.31 8.09
N GLN A 2 41.27 -64.24 8.89
CA GLN A 2 41.77 -64.21 10.28
C GLN A 2 41.09 -65.27 11.17
N GLU A 3 39.80 -65.50 11.00
CA GLU A 3 39.05 -66.53 11.72
C GLU A 3 39.46 -67.97 11.33
N LEU A 4 40.00 -68.16 10.12
CA LEU A 4 40.45 -69.47 9.64
C LEU A 4 41.74 -69.93 10.34
N THR A 5 42.62 -69.02 10.78
CA THR A 5 43.86 -69.43 11.46
C THR A 5 43.62 -70.00 12.87
N GLU A 6 42.49 -69.69 13.47
CA GLU A 6 42.10 -70.10 14.83
C GLU A 6 41.04 -71.21 14.82
N ASP A 7 40.48 -71.55 13.65
CA ASP A 7 39.43 -72.54 13.52
C ASP A 7 39.96 -73.95 13.89
N GLN A 8 39.27 -74.59 14.83
CA GLN A 8 39.64 -75.91 15.35
C GLN A 8 39.55 -77.01 14.27
N ARG A 9 38.78 -76.76 13.20
CA ARG A 9 38.56 -77.69 12.08
C ARG A 9 39.79 -77.89 11.19
N ILE A 10 40.82 -77.05 11.31
CA ILE A 10 42.10 -77.22 10.57
C ILE A 10 43.01 -78.27 11.23
N LYS A 11 42.72 -78.68 12.46
CA LYS A 11 43.47 -79.75 13.15
C LYS A 11 42.93 -81.11 12.70
N SER A 12 43.71 -81.83 11.91
CA SER A 12 43.42 -83.23 11.53
C SER A 12 44.38 -84.20 12.26
N ALA A 13 44.12 -85.51 12.16
CA ALA A 13 44.99 -86.54 12.76
C ALA A 13 46.44 -86.49 12.24
N ASN A 14 46.68 -85.87 11.07
CA ASN A 14 48.02 -85.57 10.57
C ASN A 14 48.47 -84.20 11.08
N ALA A 15 49.24 -84.21 12.18
CA ALA A 15 49.75 -83.00 12.82
C ALA A 15 50.70 -82.19 11.91
N ALA A 16 51.50 -82.87 11.07
CA ALA A 16 52.44 -82.20 10.16
C ALA A 16 51.70 -81.43 9.06
N GLY A 17 50.78 -82.08 8.35
CA GLY A 17 49.98 -81.41 7.30
C GLY A 17 49.09 -80.28 7.84
N SER A 18 48.59 -80.43 9.07
CA SER A 18 47.80 -79.38 9.74
C SER A 18 48.65 -78.15 10.09
N ASN A 19 49.94 -78.34 10.40
CA ASN A 19 50.89 -77.25 10.67
C ASN A 19 51.30 -76.54 9.37
N ASP A 20 51.52 -77.29 8.30
CA ASP A 20 51.86 -76.74 6.98
C ASP A 20 50.71 -75.92 6.39
N LEU A 21 49.47 -76.41 6.51
CA LEU A 21 48.27 -75.66 6.14
C LEU A 21 48.14 -74.36 6.94
N LYS A 22 48.43 -74.38 8.24
CA LYS A 22 48.44 -73.16 9.06
C LYS A 22 49.54 -72.19 8.64
N ALA A 23 50.72 -72.69 8.26
CA ALA A 23 51.81 -71.86 7.77
C ALA A 23 51.42 -71.17 6.45
N LEU A 24 50.85 -71.93 5.50
CA LEU A 24 50.36 -71.41 4.22
C LEU A 24 49.25 -70.36 4.39
N VAL A 25 48.28 -70.62 5.27
CA VAL A 25 47.20 -69.66 5.54
C VAL A 25 47.75 -68.37 6.18
N LYS A 26 48.71 -68.49 7.11
CA LYS A 26 49.37 -67.32 7.73
C LYS A 26 50.16 -66.51 6.70
N GLU A 27 50.88 -67.18 5.80
CA GLU A 27 51.65 -66.52 4.74
C GLU A 27 50.73 -65.83 3.71
N ALA A 28 49.66 -66.50 3.29
CA ALA A 28 48.65 -65.91 2.41
C ALA A 28 47.96 -64.71 3.05
N LEU A 29 47.66 -64.77 4.36
CA LEU A 29 47.07 -63.66 5.10
C LEU A 29 48.05 -62.49 5.21
N ARG A 30 49.33 -62.76 5.48
CA ARG A 30 50.38 -61.73 5.50
C ARG A 30 50.52 -61.05 4.15
N SER A 31 50.63 -61.83 3.07
CA SER A 31 50.72 -61.32 1.69
C SER A 31 49.50 -60.48 1.30
N LEU A 32 48.29 -60.92 1.66
CA LEU A 32 47.06 -60.18 1.38
C LEU A 32 46.99 -58.88 2.18
N THR A 33 47.41 -58.89 3.44
CA THR A 33 47.42 -57.71 4.31
C THR A 33 48.47 -56.69 3.84
N GLU A 34 49.66 -57.15 3.45
CA GLU A 34 50.72 -56.32 2.87
C GLU A 34 50.27 -55.69 1.55
N ARG A 35 49.63 -56.46 0.65
CA ARG A 35 49.06 -55.93 -0.61
C ARG A 35 47.92 -54.95 -0.36
N GLN A 36 47.03 -55.22 0.59
CA GLN A 36 45.98 -54.27 0.98
C GLN A 36 46.56 -53.00 1.61
N GLY A 37 47.60 -53.12 2.43
CA GLY A 37 48.34 -51.98 2.99
C GLY A 37 49.01 -51.14 1.92
N MET A 38 49.65 -51.79 0.93
CA MET A 38 50.28 -51.14 -0.21
C MET A 38 49.24 -50.41 -1.09
N LEU A 39 48.10 -51.03 -1.37
CA LEU A 39 47.01 -50.38 -2.13
C LEU A 39 46.41 -49.19 -1.38
N ARG A 40 46.29 -49.28 -0.04
CA ARG A 40 45.85 -48.15 0.81
C ARG A 40 46.88 -47.02 0.85
N ALA A 41 48.17 -47.33 0.78
CA ALA A 41 49.26 -46.36 0.79
C ALA A 41 49.49 -45.68 -0.58
N GLN A 42 49.25 -46.39 -1.69
CA GLN A 42 49.56 -45.88 -3.03
C GLN A 42 48.64 -44.74 -3.50
N ARG A 43 47.40 -44.63 -2.98
CA ARG A 43 46.48 -43.48 -3.17
C ARG A 43 45.30 -43.65 -2.22
N PRO A 44 45.39 -43.13 -0.99
CA PRO A 44 44.28 -43.20 -0.06
C PRO A 44 43.03 -42.57 -0.68
N TYR A 45 41.87 -43.20 -0.54
CA TYR A 45 40.62 -42.73 -1.14
C TYR A 45 40.28 -41.26 -0.82
N TYR A 46 40.69 -40.77 0.36
CA TYR A 46 40.53 -39.36 0.73
C TYR A 46 41.32 -38.40 -0.16
N SER A 47 42.49 -38.80 -0.67
CA SER A 47 43.31 -37.98 -1.57
C SER A 47 42.66 -37.81 -2.95
N ILE A 48 41.96 -38.85 -3.42
CA ILE A 48 41.16 -38.80 -4.65
C ILE A 48 39.96 -37.89 -4.44
N LYS A 49 39.21 -38.04 -3.33
CA LYS A 49 38.10 -37.13 -3.00
C LYS A 49 38.56 -35.67 -2.79
N LEU A 50 39.76 -35.47 -2.27
CA LEU A 50 40.33 -34.13 -2.09
C LEU A 50 40.74 -33.52 -3.45
N ALA A 51 41.28 -34.33 -4.36
CA ALA A 51 41.60 -33.91 -5.72
C ALA A 51 40.34 -33.67 -6.58
N GLU A 52 39.28 -34.47 -6.40
CA GLU A 52 37.95 -34.22 -7.00
C GLU A 52 37.32 -32.92 -6.48
N LYS A 53 37.58 -32.58 -5.21
CA LYS A 53 37.18 -31.31 -4.59
C LYS A 53 38.14 -30.15 -4.88
N ALA A 54 39.34 -30.43 -5.39
CA ALA A 54 40.31 -29.41 -5.73
C ALA A 54 39.83 -28.76 -7.03
N GLU A 55 39.00 -27.72 -6.88
CA GLU A 55 38.55 -26.92 -8.02
C GLU A 55 39.77 -26.41 -8.76
N SER A 56 39.87 -26.77 -10.04
CA SER A 56 41.01 -26.33 -10.85
C SER A 56 41.01 -24.80 -10.95
N SER A 57 42.20 -24.19 -10.91
CA SER A 57 42.35 -22.74 -11.08
C SER A 57 41.63 -22.23 -12.35
N HIS A 58 41.62 -23.03 -13.42
CA HIS A 58 40.89 -22.74 -14.66
C HIS A 58 39.37 -22.75 -14.49
N GLN A 59 38.81 -23.68 -13.71
CA GLN A 59 37.36 -23.68 -13.41
C GLN A 59 36.97 -22.47 -12.58
N ASN A 60 37.80 -22.04 -11.62
CA ASN A 60 37.52 -20.84 -10.82
C ASN A 60 37.58 -19.58 -11.68
N ARG A 61 38.59 -19.45 -12.53
CA ARG A 61 38.69 -18.35 -13.50
C ARG A 61 37.52 -18.31 -14.47
N TYR A 62 37.03 -19.48 -14.90
CA TYR A 62 35.84 -19.57 -15.75
C TYR A 62 34.56 -19.15 -14.99
N LYS A 63 34.36 -19.64 -13.76
CA LYS A 63 33.23 -19.25 -12.91
C LYS A 63 33.20 -17.74 -12.64
N GLU A 64 34.36 -17.14 -12.37
CA GLU A 64 34.50 -15.69 -12.21
C GLU A 64 34.16 -14.94 -13.49
N ALA A 65 34.67 -15.38 -14.64
CA ALA A 65 34.38 -14.76 -15.93
C ALA A 65 32.87 -14.84 -16.29
N VAL A 66 32.22 -15.97 -15.99
CA VAL A 66 30.77 -16.13 -16.14
C VAL A 66 30.01 -15.17 -15.24
N LEU A 67 30.40 -15.08 -13.97
CA LEU A 67 29.77 -14.19 -12.98
C LEU A 67 29.92 -12.71 -13.35
N VAL A 68 31.06 -12.29 -13.91
CA VAL A 68 31.23 -10.93 -14.44
C VAL A 68 30.26 -10.66 -15.61
N LYS A 69 30.15 -11.60 -16.56
CA LYS A 69 29.19 -11.48 -17.66
C LYS A 69 27.75 -11.43 -17.17
N GLU A 70 27.39 -12.26 -16.18
CA GLU A 70 26.05 -12.24 -15.58
C GLU A 70 25.73 -10.90 -14.91
N ARG A 71 26.70 -10.29 -14.21
CA ARG A 71 26.56 -8.96 -13.62
C ARG A 71 26.34 -7.89 -14.69
N GLU A 72 27.13 -7.91 -15.75
CA GLU A 72 26.98 -6.96 -16.86
C GLU A 72 25.62 -7.09 -17.55
N ILE A 73 25.19 -8.33 -17.83
CA ILE A 73 23.88 -8.61 -18.42
C ILE A 73 22.79 -8.10 -17.47
N GLY A 74 22.90 -8.41 -16.17
CA GLY A 74 21.97 -7.97 -15.14
C GLY A 74 21.81 -6.45 -15.09
N ALA A 75 22.92 -5.71 -15.04
CA ALA A 75 22.91 -4.26 -15.05
C ALA A 75 22.30 -3.69 -16.35
N ARG A 76 22.68 -4.24 -17.51
CA ARG A 76 22.12 -3.82 -18.81
C ARG A 76 20.62 -4.07 -18.90
N THR A 77 20.13 -5.20 -18.37
CA THR A 77 18.70 -5.49 -18.32
C THR A 77 17.96 -4.56 -17.37
N SER A 78 18.49 -4.29 -16.17
CA SER A 78 17.89 -3.34 -15.22
C SER A 78 17.75 -1.94 -15.82
N VAL A 79 18.81 -1.43 -16.46
CA VAL A 79 18.79 -0.12 -17.13
C VAL A 79 17.79 -0.09 -18.28
N ARG A 80 17.67 -1.17 -19.06
CA ARG A 80 16.70 -1.27 -20.15
C ARG A 80 15.26 -1.22 -19.64
N LEU A 81 14.96 -1.96 -18.57
CA LEU A 81 13.64 -1.98 -17.94
C LEU A 81 13.29 -0.59 -17.37
N LEU A 82 14.22 0.06 -16.67
CA LEU A 82 14.01 1.43 -16.17
C LEU A 82 13.73 2.42 -17.30
N LYS A 83 14.51 2.39 -18.38
CA LYS A 83 14.28 3.25 -19.56
C LYS A 83 12.90 3.04 -20.17
N SER A 84 12.39 1.80 -20.17
CA SER A 84 11.04 1.49 -20.63
C SER A 84 9.98 2.13 -19.71
N ILE A 85 10.17 2.02 -18.39
CA ILE A 85 9.28 2.63 -17.39
C ILE A 85 9.27 4.15 -17.54
N GLU A 86 10.43 4.79 -17.64
CA GLU A 86 10.57 6.23 -17.85
C GLU A 86 9.90 6.70 -19.14
N LYS A 87 10.04 5.94 -20.24
CA LYS A 87 9.35 6.23 -21.51
C LYS A 87 7.83 6.20 -21.34
N SER A 88 7.32 5.21 -20.59
CA SER A 88 5.88 5.05 -20.33
C SER A 88 5.34 6.14 -19.40
N LEU A 89 6.15 6.57 -18.42
CA LEU A 89 5.86 7.72 -17.54
C LEU A 89 5.73 9.02 -18.33
N ARG A 90 6.69 9.32 -19.23
CA ARG A 90 6.62 10.51 -20.10
C ARG A 90 5.38 10.52 -21.00
N ALA A 91 4.93 9.33 -21.42
CA ALA A 91 3.70 9.17 -22.20
C ALA A 91 2.41 9.19 -21.35
N ASN A 92 2.50 9.36 -20.03
CA ASN A 92 1.39 9.30 -19.07
C ASN A 92 0.60 7.97 -19.11
N ARG A 93 1.24 6.86 -19.47
CA ARG A 93 0.61 5.53 -19.58
C ARG A 93 0.81 4.74 -18.29
N VAL A 94 0.03 5.07 -17.28
CA VAL A 94 0.19 4.55 -15.92
C VAL A 94 0.07 3.02 -15.85
N MET A 95 -0.90 2.41 -16.56
CA MET A 95 -1.05 0.95 -16.57
C MET A 95 0.17 0.24 -17.16
N GLU A 96 0.74 0.77 -18.25
CA GLU A 96 1.98 0.22 -18.82
C GLU A 96 3.14 0.31 -17.83
N VAL A 97 3.22 1.40 -17.05
CA VAL A 97 4.22 1.55 -15.98
C VAL A 97 4.05 0.49 -14.90
N ILE A 98 2.83 0.25 -14.41
CA ILE A 98 2.59 -0.78 -13.38
C ILE A 98 2.95 -2.18 -13.89
N ILE A 99 2.55 -2.54 -15.11
CA ILE A 99 2.90 -3.84 -15.71
C ILE A 99 4.41 -3.98 -15.88
N GLN A 100 5.11 -2.93 -16.31
CA GLN A 100 6.56 -2.95 -16.45
C GLN A 100 7.27 -2.97 -15.09
N ALA A 101 6.71 -2.31 -14.09
CA ALA A 101 7.21 -2.32 -12.72
C ALA A 101 7.11 -3.72 -12.10
N GLU A 102 6.00 -4.43 -12.27
CA GLU A 102 5.86 -5.83 -11.83
C GLU A 102 6.91 -6.74 -12.49
N ARG A 103 7.13 -6.58 -13.81
CA ARG A 103 8.17 -7.34 -14.52
C ARG A 103 9.57 -7.04 -13.97
N MET A 104 9.85 -5.77 -13.65
CA MET A 104 11.12 -5.36 -13.08
C MET A 104 11.28 -5.88 -11.64
N GLN A 105 10.20 -5.89 -10.85
CA GLN A 105 10.20 -6.46 -9.50
C GLN A 105 10.52 -7.95 -9.55
N VAL A 106 9.82 -8.74 -10.37
CA VAL A 106 10.10 -10.18 -10.54
C VAL A 106 11.55 -10.42 -10.96
N PHE A 107 12.09 -9.59 -11.85
CA PHE A 107 13.49 -9.66 -12.25
C PHE A 107 14.43 -9.40 -11.06
N LEU A 108 14.20 -8.35 -10.27
CA LEU A 108 15.05 -7.98 -9.13
C LEU A 108 14.95 -8.98 -7.97
N ASP A 109 13.78 -9.56 -7.73
CA ASP A 109 13.55 -10.57 -6.69
C ASP A 109 14.36 -11.84 -7.00
N GLY A 110 14.49 -12.21 -8.28
CA GLY A 110 15.34 -13.32 -8.72
C GLY A 110 16.85 -13.03 -8.69
N LYS A 111 17.28 -11.83 -8.31
CA LYS A 111 18.70 -11.46 -8.22
C LYS A 111 19.19 -11.37 -6.78
N THR A 112 20.42 -11.85 -6.60
CA THR A 112 21.16 -11.79 -5.34
C THR A 112 22.20 -10.67 -5.39
N PRO A 113 22.65 -10.12 -4.23
CA PRO A 113 23.73 -9.13 -4.19
C PRO A 113 25.01 -9.58 -4.91
N ARG A 114 25.25 -10.90 -4.98
CA ARG A 114 26.38 -11.48 -5.71
C ARG A 114 26.26 -11.32 -7.23
N THR A 115 25.05 -11.46 -7.78
CA THR A 115 24.76 -11.40 -9.23
C THR A 115 24.40 -10.00 -9.70
N LEU A 116 23.90 -9.15 -8.80
CA LEU A 116 23.61 -7.74 -9.05
C LEU A 116 23.97 -6.90 -7.81
N PRO A 117 25.21 -6.38 -7.72
CA PRO A 117 25.66 -5.59 -6.57
C PRO A 117 24.79 -4.35 -6.32
N ASP A 118 24.43 -3.62 -7.38
CA ASP A 118 23.66 -2.37 -7.28
C ASP A 118 22.14 -2.60 -7.21
N LYS A 119 21.68 -3.76 -6.73
CA LYS A 119 20.25 -4.12 -6.69
C LYS A 119 19.41 -3.05 -5.99
N GLU A 120 19.89 -2.54 -4.85
CA GLU A 120 19.18 -1.54 -4.05
C GLU A 120 18.91 -0.25 -4.81
N LEU A 121 19.89 0.23 -5.58
CA LEU A 121 19.74 1.44 -6.41
C LEU A 121 18.64 1.25 -7.47
N TYR A 122 18.57 0.08 -8.10
CA TYR A 122 17.53 -0.22 -9.08
C TYR A 122 16.15 -0.35 -8.42
N THR A 123 16.06 -0.98 -7.24
CA THR A 123 14.79 -1.05 -6.49
C THR A 123 14.30 0.33 -6.08
N ASP A 124 15.21 1.20 -5.63
CA ASP A 124 14.86 2.56 -5.20
C ASP A 124 14.35 3.40 -6.38
N ARG A 125 15.03 3.34 -7.54
CA ARG A 125 14.56 3.99 -8.77
C ARG A 125 13.22 3.46 -9.26
N LEU A 126 13.02 2.14 -9.19
CA LEU A 126 11.74 1.53 -9.54
C LEU A 126 10.60 2.10 -8.69
N TYR A 127 10.74 2.11 -7.37
CA TYR A 127 9.66 2.58 -6.50
C TYR A 127 9.49 4.10 -6.49
N ARG A 128 10.53 4.88 -6.82
CA ARG A 128 10.33 6.32 -7.15
C ARG A 128 9.47 6.49 -8.40
N ALA A 129 9.78 5.76 -9.48
CA ALA A 129 9.01 5.81 -10.72
C ALA A 129 7.55 5.34 -10.52
N VAL A 130 7.32 4.31 -9.71
CA VAL A 130 5.97 3.87 -9.34
C VAL A 130 5.22 4.94 -8.55
N GLY A 131 5.88 5.59 -7.59
CA GLY A 131 5.30 6.70 -6.83
C GLY A 131 4.87 7.86 -7.73
N GLU A 132 5.70 8.23 -8.69
CA GLU A 132 5.37 9.23 -9.71
C GLU A 132 4.21 8.77 -10.61
N ALA A 133 4.17 7.49 -10.99
CA ALA A 133 3.08 6.93 -11.77
C ALA A 133 1.72 7.04 -11.07
N TYR A 134 1.68 6.79 -9.75
CA TYR A 134 0.48 7.00 -8.93
C TYR A 134 0.09 8.46 -8.86
N LEU A 135 1.05 9.36 -8.65
CA LEU A 135 0.78 10.80 -8.62
C LEU A 135 0.23 11.32 -9.96
N LEU A 136 0.72 10.81 -11.10
CA LEU A 136 0.23 11.14 -12.43
C LEU A 136 -1.24 10.75 -12.67
N GLN A 137 -1.81 9.86 -11.85
CA GLN A 137 -3.25 9.57 -11.90
C GLN A 137 -4.07 10.76 -11.37
N HIS A 138 -3.55 11.49 -10.39
CA HIS A 138 -4.17 12.62 -9.71
C HIS A 138 -3.95 13.95 -10.46
N ARG A 139 -4.36 13.99 -11.72
CA ARG A 139 -4.36 15.18 -12.58
C ARG A 139 -5.71 15.38 -13.24
N LEU A 140 -6.04 16.61 -13.64
CA LEU A 140 -7.18 16.86 -14.51
C LEU A 140 -6.83 16.48 -15.96
N SER A 141 -7.84 16.08 -16.74
CA SER A 141 -7.71 15.89 -18.19
C SER A 141 -8.32 17.07 -18.92
N TYR A 142 -7.54 17.76 -19.75
CA TYR A 142 -8.03 18.90 -20.54
C TYR A 142 -8.95 18.49 -21.69
N THR A 143 -8.88 17.22 -22.11
CA THR A 143 -9.77 16.64 -23.14
C THR A 143 -11.16 16.32 -22.59
N LEU A 144 -11.30 16.21 -21.27
CA LEU A 144 -12.57 15.91 -20.62
C LEU A 144 -13.31 17.19 -20.24
N SER A 145 -14.64 17.15 -20.40
CA SER A 145 -15.52 18.17 -19.82
C SER A 145 -15.41 18.20 -18.29
N GLU A 146 -15.86 19.28 -17.66
CA GLU A 146 -15.86 19.40 -16.19
C GLU A 146 -16.58 18.22 -15.52
N ARG A 147 -17.74 17.81 -16.06
CA ARG A 147 -18.46 16.61 -15.59
C ARG A 147 -17.65 15.32 -15.78
N GLY A 148 -16.84 15.23 -16.83
CA GLY A 148 -15.91 14.13 -17.05
C GLY A 148 -14.80 14.09 -15.99
N ASN A 149 -14.17 15.23 -15.72
CA ASN A 149 -13.14 15.36 -14.69
C ASN A 149 -13.67 15.08 -13.28
N ARG A 150 -14.86 15.59 -12.92
CA ARG A 150 -15.52 15.27 -11.63
C ARG A 150 -15.76 13.77 -11.47
N ARG A 151 -16.21 13.08 -12.52
CA ARG A 151 -16.37 11.61 -12.50
C ARG A 151 -15.04 10.89 -12.32
N ARG A 152 -13.97 11.35 -12.98
CA ARG A 152 -12.62 10.78 -12.81
C ARG A 152 -12.12 10.95 -11.38
N ILE A 153 -12.30 12.12 -10.79
CA ILE A 153 -11.93 12.38 -9.38
C ILE A 153 -12.72 11.46 -8.46
N ALA A 154 -14.05 11.39 -8.63
CA ALA A 154 -14.91 10.51 -7.85
C ALA A 154 -14.43 9.05 -7.89
N PHE A 155 -14.07 8.56 -9.08
CA PHE A 155 -13.54 7.21 -9.25
C PHE A 155 -12.21 7.00 -8.51
N LEU A 156 -11.26 7.92 -8.62
CA LEU A 156 -9.96 7.83 -7.92
C LEU A 156 -10.11 7.91 -6.40
N MET A 157 -11.11 8.64 -5.93
CA MET A 157 -11.46 8.75 -4.50
C MET A 157 -12.34 7.60 -4.00
N GLY A 158 -12.60 6.59 -4.84
CA GLY A 158 -13.38 5.40 -4.47
C GLY A 158 -14.88 5.65 -4.28
N LEU A 159 -15.38 6.81 -4.74
CA LEU A 159 -16.82 7.09 -4.75
C LEU A 159 -17.51 6.30 -5.87
N PRO A 160 -18.81 5.95 -5.71
CA PRO A 160 -19.54 5.22 -6.74
C PRO A 160 -19.70 6.06 -8.01
N VAL A 161 -19.27 5.50 -9.16
CA VAL A 161 -19.41 6.14 -10.48
C VAL A 161 -20.12 5.18 -11.43
N GLY A 162 -21.02 5.72 -12.26
CA GLY A 162 -21.67 4.96 -13.33
C GLY A 162 -20.69 4.49 -14.41
N ARG A 163 -21.16 3.66 -15.35
CA ARG A 163 -20.31 3.09 -16.42
C ARG A 163 -19.53 4.20 -17.17
N PRO A 164 -18.23 4.02 -17.42
CA PRO A 164 -17.44 5.00 -18.15
C PRO A 164 -18.01 5.17 -19.56
N THR A 165 -18.16 6.43 -19.98
CA THR A 165 -18.67 6.80 -21.32
C THR A 165 -17.52 7.21 -22.25
N SER A 166 -16.34 7.48 -21.70
CA SER A 166 -15.14 7.90 -22.40
C SER A 166 -14.00 6.91 -22.18
N PHE A 167 -13.24 6.64 -23.23
CA PHE A 167 -12.08 5.74 -23.25
C PHE A 167 -10.82 6.33 -22.60
N ASP A 168 -10.90 7.54 -22.04
CA ASP A 168 -9.80 8.33 -21.46
C ASP A 168 -9.30 7.76 -20.11
N SER A 169 -8.70 6.58 -20.22
CA SER A 169 -7.42 6.12 -19.69
C SER A 169 -7.11 6.06 -18.18
N VAL A 170 -8.00 6.44 -17.26
CA VAL A 170 -7.86 6.04 -15.83
C VAL A 170 -8.91 5.01 -15.43
N MET A 171 -10.18 5.23 -15.78
CA MET A 171 -11.27 4.29 -15.44
C MET A 171 -11.25 2.99 -16.26
N ALA A 172 -10.78 3.05 -17.51
CA ALA A 172 -10.62 1.86 -18.35
C ALA A 172 -9.37 1.05 -17.96
N ASN A 173 -8.30 1.75 -17.60
CA ASN A 173 -6.96 1.21 -17.34
C ASN A 173 -6.69 0.98 -15.85
N TYR A 174 -7.71 1.05 -14.99
CA TYR A 174 -7.51 0.85 -13.57
C TYR A 174 -7.16 -0.62 -13.30
N PRO A 175 -6.02 -0.94 -12.68
CA PRO A 175 -5.47 -2.30 -12.71
C PRO A 175 -6.33 -3.38 -12.01
N TYR A 176 -7.33 -2.99 -11.22
CA TYR A 176 -7.93 -3.86 -10.20
C TYR A 176 -9.36 -4.32 -10.47
N LYS A 177 -9.86 -4.22 -11.71
CA LYS A 177 -11.24 -4.66 -12.00
C LYS A 177 -11.51 -6.14 -11.71
N PHE A 178 -10.47 -6.97 -11.62
CA PHE A 178 -10.60 -8.42 -11.45
C PHE A 178 -9.58 -9.04 -10.49
N ILE A 179 -8.99 -8.25 -9.57
CA ILE A 179 -7.99 -8.75 -8.64
C ILE A 179 -8.68 -9.32 -7.39
N ASP A 180 -8.27 -10.52 -6.97
CA ASP A 180 -8.67 -11.07 -5.66
C ASP A 180 -7.99 -10.24 -4.56
N ILE A 181 -8.80 -9.39 -3.91
CA ILE A 181 -8.34 -8.44 -2.91
C ILE A 181 -7.75 -9.18 -1.70
N LYS A 182 -8.24 -10.38 -1.35
CA LYS A 182 -7.73 -11.11 -0.19
C LYS A 182 -6.31 -11.61 -0.44
N GLN A 183 -6.10 -12.27 -1.57
CA GLN A 183 -4.78 -12.74 -1.99
C GLN A 183 -3.79 -11.58 -2.17
N ALA A 184 -4.25 -10.46 -2.74
CA ALA A 184 -3.42 -9.27 -2.89
C ALA A 184 -2.99 -8.70 -1.52
N THR A 185 -3.91 -8.60 -0.56
CA THR A 185 -3.61 -8.10 0.79
C THR A 185 -2.62 -9.02 1.53
N GLU A 186 -2.81 -10.35 1.44
CA GLU A 186 -1.89 -11.32 2.05
C GLU A 186 -0.49 -11.24 1.43
N LYS A 187 -0.40 -11.13 0.10
CA LYS A 187 0.87 -10.97 -0.61
C LYS A 187 1.59 -9.69 -0.16
N VAL A 188 0.88 -8.55 -0.14
CA VAL A 188 1.48 -7.27 0.23
C VAL A 188 1.93 -7.29 1.70
N LEU A 189 1.14 -7.88 2.60
CA LEU A 189 1.49 -8.01 4.01
C LEU A 189 2.74 -8.87 4.22
N ALA A 190 2.80 -10.05 3.59
CA ALA A 190 3.98 -10.91 3.65
C ALA A 190 5.24 -10.21 3.11
N THR A 191 5.10 -9.46 2.01
CA THR A 191 6.24 -8.68 1.49
C THR A 191 6.64 -7.52 2.39
N LEU A 192 5.70 -6.91 3.12
CA LEU A 192 5.97 -5.79 4.02
C LEU A 192 6.79 -6.22 5.24
N GLU A 193 6.55 -7.43 5.75
CA GLU A 193 7.31 -8.00 6.89
C GLU A 193 8.76 -8.29 6.53
N MET A 194 9.03 -8.68 5.28
CA MET A 194 10.36 -9.02 4.78
C MET A 194 11.10 -7.84 4.13
N CYS A 195 10.46 -6.68 4.02
CA CYS A 195 10.98 -5.55 3.24
C CYS A 195 11.99 -4.72 4.04
N GLU A 196 13.26 -4.74 3.60
CA GLU A 196 14.32 -3.90 4.18
C GLU A 196 14.41 -2.51 3.51
N ASN A 197 14.03 -2.39 2.24
CA ASN A 197 14.14 -1.13 1.51
C ASN A 197 13.03 -0.14 1.89
N SER A 198 13.40 1.05 2.36
CA SER A 198 12.47 2.10 2.79
C SER A 198 11.53 2.62 1.69
N THR A 199 11.97 2.78 0.43
CA THR A 199 11.08 3.27 -0.64
C THR A 199 10.08 2.21 -1.10
N MET A 200 10.50 0.94 -1.12
CA MET A 200 9.60 -0.19 -1.32
C MET A 200 8.56 -0.26 -0.20
N ARG A 201 8.99 -0.02 1.04
CA ARG A 201 8.11 -0.02 2.21
C ARG A 201 7.03 1.07 2.12
N CYS A 202 7.36 2.28 1.63
CA CYS A 202 6.36 3.32 1.34
C CYS A 202 5.32 2.84 0.32
N TRP A 203 5.75 2.21 -0.77
CA TRP A 203 4.84 1.65 -1.78
C TRP A 203 3.93 0.57 -1.20
N LEU A 204 4.47 -0.38 -0.44
CA LEU A 204 3.70 -1.46 0.18
C LEU A 204 2.66 -0.92 1.17
N MET A 205 3.03 0.07 2.00
CA MET A 205 2.08 0.70 2.93
C MET A 205 0.96 1.44 2.19
N TYR A 206 1.28 2.13 1.10
CA TYR A 206 0.28 2.78 0.25
C TYR A 206 -0.65 1.77 -0.42
N GLU A 207 -0.10 0.67 -0.93
CA GLU A 207 -0.88 -0.41 -1.55
C GLU A 207 -1.81 -1.09 -0.54
N MET A 208 -1.32 -1.38 0.67
CA MET A 208 -2.15 -1.85 1.78
C MET A 208 -3.30 -0.90 2.08
N ALA A 209 -3.03 0.41 2.19
CA ALA A 209 -4.06 1.39 2.46
C ALA A 209 -5.15 1.39 1.37
N ARG A 210 -4.77 1.30 0.10
CA ARG A 210 -5.71 1.22 -1.03
C ARG A 210 -6.55 -0.06 -0.98
N LEU A 211 -5.92 -1.23 -0.79
CA LEU A 211 -6.63 -2.51 -0.70
C LEU A 211 -7.62 -2.50 0.48
N LEU A 212 -7.21 -1.99 1.64
CA LEU A 212 -8.09 -1.87 2.81
C LEU A 212 -9.26 -0.90 2.60
N CYS A 213 -9.05 0.20 1.89
CA CYS A 213 -10.14 1.08 1.46
C CYS A 213 -11.16 0.33 0.59
N THR A 214 -10.71 -0.52 -0.35
CA THR A 214 -11.64 -1.34 -1.16
C THR A 214 -12.42 -2.37 -0.33
N GLN A 215 -11.83 -2.88 0.75
CA GLN A 215 -12.50 -3.75 1.73
C GLN A 215 -13.40 -2.98 2.71
N LYS A 216 -13.47 -1.65 2.61
CA LYS A 216 -14.16 -0.74 3.55
C LYS A 216 -13.63 -0.80 4.99
N ASN A 217 -12.40 -1.29 5.19
CA ASN A 217 -11.71 -1.23 6.47
C ASN A 217 -10.90 0.07 6.57
N TYR A 218 -11.63 1.18 6.69
CA TYR A 218 -11.05 2.52 6.63
C TYR A 218 -10.16 2.87 7.83
N ALA A 219 -10.42 2.31 9.01
CA ALA A 219 -9.61 2.58 10.21
C ALA A 219 -8.18 2.06 10.01
N LEU A 220 -8.06 0.82 9.52
CA LEU A 220 -6.76 0.22 9.23
C LEU A 220 -6.11 0.87 7.99
N ALA A 221 -6.90 1.25 6.99
CA ALA A 221 -6.39 2.01 5.84
C ALA A 221 -5.77 3.35 6.27
N LYS A 222 -6.43 4.09 7.16
CA LYS A 222 -5.94 5.36 7.73
C LYS A 222 -4.63 5.15 8.50
N PHE A 223 -4.52 4.05 9.24
CA PHE A 223 -3.28 3.68 9.93
C PHE A 223 -2.11 3.48 8.96
N TYR A 224 -2.28 2.66 7.91
CA TYR A 224 -1.21 2.40 6.94
C TYR A 224 -0.88 3.63 6.08
N ALA A 225 -1.86 4.45 5.72
CA ALA A 225 -1.62 5.68 4.97
C ALA A 225 -0.81 6.71 5.79
N LYS A 226 -1.14 6.89 7.09
CA LYS A 226 -0.31 7.72 7.99
C LYS A 226 1.08 7.15 8.21
N ARG A 227 1.21 5.82 8.25
CA ARG A 227 2.52 5.17 8.35
C ARG A 227 3.35 5.45 7.09
N CYS A 228 2.76 5.32 5.90
CA CYS A 228 3.39 5.70 4.63
C CYS A 228 3.89 7.15 4.64
N GLN A 229 3.09 8.10 5.15
CA GLN A 229 3.52 9.50 5.28
C GLN A 229 4.71 9.67 6.23
N ARG A 230 4.76 8.96 7.36
CA ARG A 230 5.90 9.00 8.29
C ARG A 230 7.18 8.51 7.62
N GLU A 231 7.11 7.35 6.96
CA GLU A 231 8.26 6.81 6.23
C GLU A 231 8.72 7.73 5.09
N ALA A 232 7.76 8.29 4.36
CA ALA A 232 8.05 9.24 3.29
C ALA A 232 8.69 10.53 3.83
N HIS A 233 8.29 10.97 5.03
CA HIS A 233 8.87 12.13 5.70
C HIS A 233 10.32 11.86 6.12
N GLU A 234 10.62 10.70 6.71
CA GLU A 234 11.98 10.29 7.07
C GLU A 234 12.90 10.20 5.86
N LEU A 235 12.37 9.77 4.70
CA LEU A 235 13.10 9.73 3.44
C LEU A 235 13.20 11.08 2.71
N GLY A 236 12.50 12.12 3.18
CA GLY A 236 12.36 13.39 2.47
C GLY A 236 11.66 13.26 1.11
N ASN A 237 10.87 12.20 0.89
CA ASN A 237 10.22 11.92 -0.38
C ASN A 237 8.80 12.48 -0.42
N VAL A 238 8.66 13.68 -1.01
CA VAL A 238 7.39 14.40 -1.15
C VAL A 238 6.35 13.60 -1.96
N THR A 239 6.79 12.86 -2.99
CA THR A 239 5.89 12.09 -3.86
C THR A 239 5.13 11.02 -3.09
N TRP A 240 5.84 10.23 -2.27
CA TRP A 240 5.20 9.21 -1.44
C TRP A 240 4.35 9.81 -0.33
N TRP A 241 4.77 10.95 0.22
CA TRP A 241 3.99 11.65 1.22
C TRP A 241 2.62 12.08 0.66
N LEU A 242 2.59 12.64 -0.54
CA LEU A 242 1.36 13.03 -1.24
C LEU A 242 0.49 11.82 -1.62
N ASN A 243 1.09 10.72 -2.07
CA ASN A 243 0.35 9.48 -2.30
C ASN A 243 -0.34 8.99 -1.01
N GLY A 244 0.33 9.09 0.14
CA GLY A 244 -0.28 8.85 1.45
C GLY A 244 -1.49 9.75 1.74
N CYS A 245 -1.39 11.05 1.47
CA CYS A 245 -2.53 11.97 1.56
C CYS A 245 -3.71 11.57 0.67
N PHE A 246 -3.45 11.19 -0.59
CA PHE A 246 -4.51 10.75 -1.49
C PHE A 246 -5.22 9.49 -1.00
N ALA A 247 -4.50 8.56 -0.36
CA ALA A 247 -5.12 7.39 0.26
C ALA A 247 -6.01 7.77 1.46
N LEU A 248 -5.58 8.73 2.30
CA LEU A 248 -6.38 9.27 3.40
C LEU A 248 -7.65 9.95 2.88
N MET A 249 -7.50 10.87 1.93
CA MET A 249 -8.62 11.58 1.31
C MET A 249 -9.63 10.61 0.70
N SER A 250 -9.17 9.58 -0.02
CA SER A 250 -10.02 8.56 -0.61
C SER A 250 -10.85 7.83 0.46
N GLY A 251 -10.23 7.44 1.58
CA GLY A 251 -10.93 6.82 2.71
C GLY A 251 -11.95 7.75 3.36
N ASP A 252 -11.56 8.98 3.68
CA ASP A 252 -12.43 9.96 4.33
C ASP A 252 -13.59 10.41 3.41
N MET A 253 -13.37 10.53 2.10
CA MET A 253 -14.44 10.80 1.12
C MET A 253 -15.45 9.65 1.04
N GLN A 254 -15.01 8.40 1.07
CA GLN A 254 -15.89 7.23 1.08
C GLN A 254 -16.72 7.12 2.37
N GLN A 255 -16.20 7.61 3.50
CA GLN A 255 -16.93 7.71 4.77
C GLN A 255 -17.89 8.90 4.84
N GLY A 256 -17.80 9.87 3.91
CA GLY A 256 -18.56 11.12 3.97
C GLY A 256 -17.99 12.14 4.97
N ASN A 257 -16.74 11.96 5.43
CA ASN A 257 -16.08 12.86 6.38
C ASN A 257 -15.47 14.07 5.67
N SER A 258 -16.32 14.94 5.12
CA SER A 258 -15.94 16.12 4.34
C SER A 258 -15.00 17.10 5.07
N ASN A 259 -15.15 17.25 6.39
CA ASN A 259 -14.27 18.11 7.20
C ASN A 259 -12.82 17.59 7.22
N GLU A 260 -12.63 16.28 7.41
CA GLU A 260 -11.31 15.65 7.38
C GLU A 260 -10.70 15.74 5.98
N VAL A 261 -11.51 15.52 4.94
CA VAL A 261 -11.07 15.67 3.54
C VAL A 261 -10.54 17.07 3.28
N ARG A 262 -11.22 18.12 3.79
CA ARG A 262 -10.78 19.51 3.61
C ARG A 262 -9.43 19.76 4.27
N ILE A 263 -9.24 19.31 5.51
CA ILE A 263 -7.96 19.41 6.23
C ILE A 263 -6.86 18.70 5.45
N GLN A 264 -7.12 17.48 4.97
CA GLN A 264 -6.17 16.71 4.19
C GLN A 264 -5.84 17.36 2.83
N VAL A 265 -6.80 18.03 2.19
CA VAL A 265 -6.55 18.80 0.96
C VAL A 265 -5.66 20.02 1.25
N GLU A 266 -5.94 20.77 2.31
CA GLU A 266 -5.13 21.92 2.72
C GLU A 266 -3.67 21.49 2.98
N GLU A 267 -3.47 20.42 3.75
CA GLU A 267 -2.15 19.83 4.00
C GLU A 267 -1.48 19.36 2.69
N ALA A 268 -2.20 18.67 1.80
CA ALA A 268 -1.68 18.20 0.53
C ALA A 268 -1.28 19.35 -0.41
N LEU A 269 -2.03 20.46 -0.39
CA LEU A 269 -1.70 21.66 -1.17
C LEU A 269 -0.39 22.28 -0.71
N GLU A 270 -0.11 22.33 0.59
CA GLU A 270 1.17 22.84 1.11
C GLU A 270 2.35 21.98 0.65
N TRP A 271 2.24 20.66 0.75
CA TRP A 271 3.29 19.75 0.32
C TRP A 271 3.47 19.69 -1.19
N SER A 272 2.39 19.86 -1.96
CA SER A 272 2.46 19.89 -3.43
C SER A 272 3.35 21.02 -3.95
N LYS A 273 3.50 22.14 -3.22
CA LYS A 273 4.39 23.26 -3.60
C LYS A 273 5.86 22.87 -3.66
N LYS A 274 6.25 21.77 -2.99
CA LYS A 274 7.63 21.25 -3.00
C LYS A 274 7.92 20.36 -4.22
N LEU A 275 6.91 20.06 -5.06
CA LEU A 275 7.08 19.32 -6.30
C LEU A 275 7.67 20.23 -7.40
N GLN A 276 8.28 19.60 -8.41
CA GLN A 276 8.74 20.30 -9.61
C GLN A 276 7.58 20.85 -10.45
N ASP A 277 6.50 20.07 -10.61
CA ASP A 277 5.30 20.45 -11.38
C ASP A 277 4.05 20.51 -10.47
N PRO A 278 3.91 21.54 -9.63
CA PRO A 278 2.84 21.61 -8.62
C PRO A 278 1.44 21.78 -9.24
N GLU A 279 1.33 22.48 -10.37
CA GLU A 279 0.05 22.94 -10.94
C GLU A 279 -0.94 21.81 -11.23
N ARG A 280 -0.45 20.68 -11.75
CA ARG A 280 -1.30 19.55 -12.14
C ARG A 280 -1.98 18.89 -10.95
N VAL A 281 -1.22 18.71 -9.87
CA VAL A 281 -1.68 18.09 -8.63
C VAL A 281 -2.55 19.07 -7.85
N GLN A 282 -2.17 20.35 -7.81
CA GLN A 282 -2.96 21.40 -7.16
C GLN A 282 -4.33 21.57 -7.81
N ALA A 283 -4.42 21.62 -9.13
CA ALA A 283 -5.70 21.71 -9.83
C ALA A 283 -6.63 20.54 -9.49
N PHE A 284 -6.08 19.32 -9.36
CA PHE A 284 -6.83 18.16 -8.91
C PHE A 284 -7.31 18.30 -7.45
N LEU A 285 -6.42 18.72 -6.54
CA LEU A 285 -6.73 18.95 -5.12
C LEU A 285 -7.80 20.03 -4.92
N THR A 286 -7.75 21.15 -5.66
CA THR A 286 -8.77 22.19 -5.62
C THR A 286 -10.15 21.64 -6.01
N LYS A 287 -10.21 20.83 -7.07
CA LYS A 287 -11.47 20.16 -7.46
C LYS A 287 -11.96 19.14 -6.43
N CYS A 288 -11.06 18.45 -5.72
CA CYS A 288 -11.45 17.60 -4.58
C CYS A 288 -12.10 18.41 -3.45
N ALA A 289 -11.55 19.59 -3.11
CA ALA A 289 -12.13 20.48 -2.10
C ALA A 289 -13.53 20.98 -2.50
N GLU A 290 -13.72 21.38 -3.76
CA GLU A 290 -15.04 21.77 -4.29
C GLU A 290 -16.07 20.63 -4.12
N MET A 291 -15.69 19.41 -4.49
CA MET A 291 -16.57 18.24 -4.36
C MET A 291 -16.91 17.91 -2.91
N ALA A 292 -15.95 18.05 -1.99
CA ALA A 292 -16.19 17.85 -0.56
C ALA A 292 -17.14 18.91 0.02
N ALA A 293 -17.04 20.17 -0.43
CA ALA A 293 -17.94 21.24 -0.02
C ALA A 293 -19.38 21.02 -0.52
N GLU A 294 -19.54 20.57 -1.77
CA GLU A 294 -20.86 20.22 -2.33
C GLU A 294 -21.55 19.11 -1.51
N ALA A 295 -20.80 18.10 -1.05
CA ALA A 295 -21.34 17.02 -0.23
C ALA A 295 -21.93 17.53 1.10
N ILE A 296 -21.26 18.48 1.77
CA ILE A 296 -21.75 19.11 3.01
C ILE A 296 -23.11 19.77 2.76
N THR A 297 -23.21 20.58 1.70
CA THR A 297 -24.46 21.29 1.37
C THR A 297 -25.60 20.32 1.03
N ALA A 298 -25.29 19.16 0.44
CA ALA A 298 -26.30 18.15 0.13
C ALA A 298 -26.82 17.46 1.41
N ASP A 299 -25.94 17.18 2.37
CA ASP A 299 -26.35 16.53 3.63
C ASP A 299 -27.11 17.50 4.55
N GLU A 300 -26.74 18.79 4.58
CA GLU A 300 -27.54 19.82 5.25
C GLU A 300 -28.96 19.91 4.68
N ARG A 301 -29.10 19.87 3.35
CA ARG A 301 -30.42 19.84 2.70
C ARG A 301 -31.23 18.61 3.09
N LYS A 302 -30.62 17.42 3.12
CA LYS A 302 -31.30 16.19 3.55
C LYS A 302 -31.74 16.26 5.01
N ALA A 303 -30.90 16.81 5.89
CA ALA A 303 -31.23 16.98 7.31
C ALA A 303 -32.42 17.93 7.50
N ILE A 304 -32.48 19.02 6.73
CA ILE A 304 -33.63 19.94 6.72
C ILE A 304 -34.90 19.21 6.27
N VAL A 305 -34.86 18.49 5.15
CA VAL A 305 -36.01 17.74 4.62
C VAL A 305 -36.47 16.65 5.58
N GLN A 306 -35.55 15.94 6.23
CA GLN A 306 -35.88 14.92 7.23
C GLN A 306 -36.57 15.54 8.44
N ARG A 307 -36.12 16.71 8.89
CA ARG A 307 -36.70 17.42 10.03
C ARG A 307 -38.07 18.02 9.70
N GLU A 308 -38.24 18.57 8.50
CA GLU A 308 -39.54 19.00 7.99
C GLU A 308 -40.55 17.83 8.01
N ARG A 309 -40.13 16.64 7.58
CA ARG A 309 -40.95 15.42 7.65
C ARG A 309 -41.28 15.00 9.09
N GLN A 310 -40.32 15.10 10.00
CA GLN A 310 -40.55 14.81 11.42
C GLN A 310 -41.56 15.77 12.05
N ILE A 311 -41.44 17.08 11.78
CA ILE A 311 -42.38 18.09 12.28
C ILE A 311 -43.80 17.82 11.77
N VAL A 312 -43.94 17.55 10.47
CA VAL A 312 -45.22 17.19 9.84
C VAL A 312 -45.78 15.87 10.38
N GLY A 313 -44.93 14.96 10.89
CA GLY A 313 -45.33 13.68 11.45
C GLY A 313 -45.92 13.76 12.86
N VAL A 314 -45.63 14.82 13.62
CA VAL A 314 -46.08 15.01 15.01
C VAL A 314 -47.33 15.91 15.08
N MET A 315 -47.73 16.52 13.96
CA MET A 315 -48.86 17.47 13.89
C MET A 315 -50.19 16.78 13.59
N ASP A 316 -51.27 17.39 14.09
CA ASP A 316 -52.65 17.02 13.77
C ASP A 316 -52.98 17.26 12.28
N GLU A 317 -53.96 16.54 11.71
CA GLU A 317 -54.22 16.53 10.26
C GLU A 317 -54.46 17.93 9.65
N GLN A 318 -55.13 18.83 10.35
CA GLN A 318 -55.38 20.19 9.88
C GLN A 318 -54.07 21.02 9.84
N GLN A 319 -53.28 20.96 10.91
CA GLN A 319 -52.00 21.66 11.02
C GLN A 319 -50.94 21.08 10.07
N LYS A 320 -51.04 19.79 9.76
CA LYS A 320 -50.15 19.09 8.83
C LYS A 320 -50.20 19.70 7.43
N ILE A 321 -51.41 20.01 6.94
CA ILE A 321 -51.63 20.59 5.61
C ILE A 321 -51.06 22.02 5.57
N GLU A 322 -51.38 22.84 6.58
CA GLU A 322 -50.88 24.22 6.67
C GLU A 322 -49.35 24.28 6.74
N THR A 323 -48.74 23.39 7.53
CA THR A 323 -47.28 23.36 7.72
C THR A 323 -46.54 22.84 6.48
N GLN A 324 -47.12 21.90 5.73
CA GLN A 324 -46.57 21.50 4.44
C GLN A 324 -46.61 22.65 3.41
N VAL A 325 -47.68 23.44 3.38
CA VAL A 325 -47.78 24.63 2.53
C VAL A 325 -46.74 25.67 2.95
N LEU A 326 -46.54 25.86 4.27
CA LEU A 326 -45.52 26.76 4.81
C LEU A 326 -44.11 26.32 4.38
N PHE A 327 -43.73 25.05 4.55
CA PHE A 327 -42.42 24.56 4.12
C PHE A 327 -42.20 24.71 2.62
N LYS A 328 -43.24 24.45 1.79
CA LYS A 328 -43.17 24.73 0.36
C LYS A 328 -42.92 26.21 0.06
N ARG A 329 -43.61 27.13 0.74
CA ARG A 329 -43.40 28.59 0.57
C ARG A 329 -42.01 29.01 1.03
N MET A 330 -41.53 28.49 2.17
CA MET A 330 -40.17 28.74 2.67
C MET A 330 -39.09 28.19 1.73
N SER A 331 -39.36 27.08 1.03
CA SER A 331 -38.43 26.48 0.07
C SER A 331 -38.16 27.33 -1.18
N ILE A 332 -39.00 28.33 -1.45
CA ILE A 332 -38.86 29.27 -2.58
C ILE A 332 -37.97 30.46 -2.21
N VAL A 333 -37.93 30.85 -0.93
CA VAL A 333 -37.14 31.99 -0.44
C VAL A 333 -35.64 31.65 -0.48
N PRO A 334 -34.70 32.56 -0.78
CA PRO A 334 -33.26 32.24 -0.73
C PRO A 334 -32.78 31.81 0.68
N PRO A 335 -31.82 30.87 0.81
CA PRO A 335 -31.43 30.28 2.09
C PRO A 335 -30.97 31.30 3.14
N GLY A 336 -30.29 32.38 2.74
CA GLY A 336 -29.88 33.46 3.65
C GLY A 336 -31.02 34.32 4.21
N ARG A 337 -32.26 34.14 3.72
CA ARG A 337 -33.48 34.81 4.18
C ARG A 337 -34.53 33.83 4.74
N ARG A 338 -34.19 32.55 4.86
CA ARG A 338 -35.06 31.54 5.48
C ARG A 338 -34.84 31.54 6.99
N PHE A 339 -35.93 31.43 7.76
CA PHE A 339 -35.81 30.97 9.14
C PHE A 339 -35.37 29.51 9.12
N SER A 340 -34.20 29.24 9.70
CA SER A 340 -33.66 27.87 9.83
C SER A 340 -34.51 27.08 10.83
N VAL A 341 -34.92 25.87 10.43
CA VAL A 341 -35.60 24.89 11.30
C VAL A 341 -34.61 24.17 12.23
N LEU A 342 -33.30 24.38 12.02
CA LEU A 342 -32.27 23.93 12.94
C LEU A 342 -32.07 24.98 14.05
N PRO A 343 -32.00 24.56 15.33
CA PRO A 343 -31.44 25.40 16.38
C PRO A 343 -30.04 25.83 15.92
N ARG A 344 -29.77 27.13 15.92
CA ARG A 344 -28.43 27.66 15.65
C ARG A 344 -27.49 26.96 16.63
N LYS A 345 -26.46 26.25 16.13
CA LYS A 345 -25.37 25.83 17.01
C LYS A 345 -24.81 27.12 17.62
N PRO A 346 -24.74 27.27 18.95
CA PRO A 346 -24.22 28.49 19.54
C PRO A 346 -22.82 28.71 18.98
N GLU A 347 -22.58 29.88 18.40
CA GLU A 347 -21.25 30.22 17.91
C GLU A 347 -20.28 30.17 19.10
N ALA A 348 -19.04 29.72 18.87
CA ALA A 348 -18.02 29.64 19.90
C ALA A 348 -17.67 31.05 20.43
N GLY A 349 -18.46 31.52 21.40
CA GLY A 349 -18.39 32.89 21.92
C GLY A 349 -19.72 33.41 22.48
N GLU A 350 -20.87 32.99 21.96
CA GLU A 350 -22.19 33.51 22.37
C GLU A 350 -22.55 33.14 23.83
N LEU A 351 -22.16 31.95 24.30
CA LEU A 351 -22.34 31.54 25.70
C LEU A 351 -21.55 32.42 26.70
N ARG A 352 -20.45 33.05 26.27
CA ARG A 352 -19.71 34.03 27.10
C ARG A 352 -20.39 35.40 27.09
N ALA A 353 -21.05 35.77 25.98
CA ALA A 353 -21.80 37.02 25.86
C ALA A 353 -23.09 36.98 26.67
N GLU A 354 -23.85 35.89 26.64
CA GLU A 354 -25.07 35.71 27.47
C GLU A 354 -24.76 35.75 28.97
N ARG A 355 -23.66 35.13 29.42
CA ARG A 355 -23.23 35.24 30.83
C ARG A 355 -22.82 36.66 31.24
N ARG A 356 -22.34 37.49 30.31
CA ARG A 356 -22.09 38.93 30.56
C ARG A 356 -23.39 39.72 30.58
N TYR A 357 -24.34 39.41 29.68
CA TYR A 357 -25.63 40.08 29.59
C TYR A 357 -26.49 39.84 30.84
N LEU A 358 -26.49 38.62 31.38
CA LEU A 358 -27.20 38.27 32.62
C LEU A 358 -26.58 38.87 33.89
N ARG A 359 -25.37 39.43 33.83
CA ARG A 359 -24.70 40.08 34.96
C ARG A 359 -24.88 41.60 35.00
N GLN A 360 -25.43 42.21 33.96
CA GLN A 360 -25.76 43.64 33.96
C GLN A 360 -27.24 43.85 34.29
N ARG A 361 -27.65 43.46 35.51
CA ARG A 361 -28.87 44.01 36.12
C ARG A 361 -28.52 45.36 36.73
N GLY A 362 -28.95 46.44 36.06
CA GLY A 362 -28.81 47.78 36.64
C GLY A 362 -29.13 48.96 35.74
N LEU A 363 -29.13 48.82 34.40
CA LEU A 363 -29.46 49.94 33.51
C LEU A 363 -30.22 49.46 32.26
N SER A 364 -31.55 49.45 32.31
CA SER A 364 -32.37 49.56 31.10
C SER A 364 -33.75 50.14 31.45
N VAL A 365 -34.09 51.28 30.86
CA VAL A 365 -35.28 52.12 31.14
C VAL A 365 -36.50 51.68 30.30
N ILE A 366 -36.57 50.44 29.84
CA ILE A 366 -37.70 49.97 29.02
C ILE A 366 -38.54 48.97 29.83
N PRO A 367 -39.81 49.27 30.15
CA PRO A 367 -40.69 48.35 30.87
C PRO A 367 -41.03 47.14 29.99
N GLY A 368 -40.60 45.96 30.40
CA GLY A 368 -41.06 44.70 29.82
C GLY A 368 -42.53 44.43 30.21
N ALA A 369 -43.32 43.95 29.24
CA ALA A 369 -44.73 43.65 29.42
C ALA A 369 -44.99 42.58 30.50
N ARG A 370 -46.00 42.83 31.32
CA ARG A 370 -46.44 41.98 32.45
C ARG A 370 -47.18 40.75 31.92
N THR A 371 -46.75 39.55 32.32
CA THR A 371 -47.55 38.33 32.21
C THR A 371 -48.63 38.34 33.29
N SER A 372 -49.89 38.35 32.87
CA SER A 372 -51.05 38.18 33.76
C SER A 372 -51.19 36.71 34.15
N VAL A 373 -50.92 36.42 35.42
CA VAL A 373 -51.34 35.18 36.07
C VAL A 373 -52.76 35.41 36.56
N ALA A 374 -53.74 34.75 35.94
CA ALA A 374 -55.12 34.73 36.43
C ALA A 374 -55.26 33.65 37.50
N SER A 375 -55.79 34.04 38.65
CA SER A 375 -56.13 33.19 39.78
C SER A 375 -57.50 32.54 39.61
N THR A 376 -57.55 31.26 40.00
CA THR A 376 -58.65 30.51 40.66
C THR A 376 -59.95 30.26 39.90
N THR A 377 -60.22 28.98 39.64
CA THR A 377 -61.00 28.12 40.56
C THR A 377 -60.37 26.75 40.67
#